data_AF-A0A950B955-F1
#
_entry.id   AF-A0A950B955-F1
#
_cell.length_a   1.000
_cell.length_b   1.000
_cell.length_c   1.000
_cell.angle_alpha   90.00
_cell.angle_beta   90.00
_cell.angle_gamma   90.00
#
_symmetry.space_group_name_H-M   'P 1'
#
loop_
_entity.id
_entity.type
_entity.pdbx_description
1 polymer ?
#
loop_
_entity_poly.entity_id
_entity_poly.type
_entity_poly.pdbx_seq_one_letter_code
_entity_poly.pdbx_strand_id
1 'polypeptide(L)'
;MLVASLGLLLCALAQVAAIAGLLPSIQSRLSESVQMAAAAVLGGGIFAVWLPAVLLAQRINNGGRFKFSWKKVLAGCPPQMIYAVGGIFAYALINFLLAIASRDTGLAKGVRLFSGHAMVFYGMAFCIFFSSWRRPDLLRTRYCPAGHEVAHEDSFCPVCGLAVTQGAEDR
;
A
#
# COMPACT_ATOMS: atom_id res chain seq x y z
N MET A 1 0.69 -6.04 -8.72
CA MET A 1 0.47 -4.68 -9.29
C MET A 1 -0.90 -4.53 -9.92
N LEU A 2 -1.29 -5.34 -10.92
CA LEU A 2 -2.58 -5.20 -11.62
C LEU A 2 -3.82 -5.24 -10.70
N VAL A 3 -3.87 -6.17 -9.76
CA VAL A 3 -4.97 -6.27 -8.78
C VAL A 3 -5.02 -5.04 -7.86
N ALA A 4 -3.86 -4.50 -7.48
CA ALA A 4 -3.78 -3.30 -6.65
C ALA A 4 -4.26 -2.05 -7.40
N SER A 5 -3.85 -1.88 -8.68
CA SER A 5 -4.29 -0.77 -9.51
C SER A 5 -5.79 -0.86 -9.84
N LEU A 6 -6.31 -2.06 -10.11
CA LEU A 6 -7.73 -2.27 -10.35
C LEU A 6 -8.56 -1.96 -9.09
N GLY A 7 -8.14 -2.47 -7.93
CA GLY A 7 -8.78 -2.17 -6.65
C GLY A 7 -8.78 -0.67 -6.33
N LEU A 8 -7.64 0.00 -6.54
CA LEU A 8 -7.54 1.45 -6.35
C LEU A 8 -8.50 2.22 -7.27
N LEU A 9 -8.56 1.86 -8.55
CA LEU A 9 -9.42 2.51 -9.53
C LEU A 9 -10.90 2.32 -9.19
N LEU A 10 -11.30 1.11 -8.83
CA LEU A 10 -12.68 0.81 -8.42
C LEU A 10 -13.08 1.60 -7.17
N CYS A 11 -12.20 1.68 -6.17
CA CYS A 11 -12.49 2.46 -4.97
C CYS A 11 -12.52 3.97 -5.26
N ALA A 12 -11.66 4.49 -6.13
CA ALA A 12 -11.68 5.89 -6.55
C ALA A 12 -12.99 6.24 -7.27
N LEU A 13 -13.45 5.39 -8.20
CA LEU A 13 -14.73 5.56 -8.89
C LEU A 13 -15.91 5.52 -7.91
N ALA A 14 -15.89 4.60 -6.94
CA ALA A 14 -16.92 4.54 -5.90
C ALA A 14 -16.99 5.84 -5.08
N GLN A 15 -15.85 6.46 -4.78
CA GLN A 15 -15.81 7.75 -4.08
C GLN A 15 -16.33 8.90 -4.95
N VAL A 16 -15.97 8.95 -6.23
CA VAL A 16 -16.49 9.96 -7.16
C VAL A 16 -18.02 9.83 -7.29
N ALA A 17 -18.53 8.61 -7.42
CA ALA A 17 -19.97 8.35 -7.48
C ALA A 17 -20.68 8.73 -6.16
N ALA A 18 -20.04 8.53 -5.01
CA ALA A 18 -20.57 8.94 -3.71
C ALA A 18 -20.64 10.48 -3.58
N ILE A 19 -19.58 11.19 -4.00
CA ILE A 19 -19.53 12.66 -3.98
C ILE A 19 -20.55 13.26 -4.95
N ALA A 20 -20.73 12.65 -6.12
CA ALA A 20 -21.71 13.08 -7.11
C ALA A 20 -23.17 12.76 -6.73
N GLY A 21 -23.41 12.12 -5.59
CA GLY A 21 -24.76 11.74 -5.15
C GLY A 21 -25.41 10.65 -6.02
N LEU A 22 -24.63 9.95 -6.84
CA LEU A 22 -25.12 8.89 -7.75
C LEU A 22 -25.27 7.54 -7.06
N LEU A 23 -24.75 7.40 -5.84
CA LEU A 23 -24.77 6.15 -5.07
C LEU A 23 -26.19 5.55 -4.90
N PRO A 24 -27.24 6.32 -4.53
CA PRO A 24 -28.60 5.79 -4.40
C PRO A 24 -29.17 5.29 -5.73
N SER A 25 -28.82 5.96 -6.84
CA SER A 25 -29.25 5.63 -8.20
C SER A 25 -28.55 4.40 -8.78
N ILE A 26 -27.30 4.15 -8.37
CA ILE A 26 -26.55 2.94 -8.74
C ILE A 26 -27.04 1.77 -7.88
N GLN A 27 -27.26 2.01 -6.60
CA GLN A 27 -27.67 0.97 -5.65
C GLN A 27 -29.07 0.45 -5.96
N SER A 28 -30.01 1.30 -6.35
CA SER A 28 -31.35 0.88 -6.77
C SER A 28 -31.38 0.03 -8.05
N ARG A 29 -30.29 0.03 -8.83
CA ARG A 29 -30.15 -0.77 -10.05
C ARG A 29 -29.39 -2.09 -9.85
N LEU A 30 -28.75 -2.27 -8.69
CA LEU A 30 -27.96 -3.46 -8.38
C LEU A 30 -28.75 -4.39 -7.47
N SER A 31 -28.79 -5.68 -7.78
CA SER A 31 -29.36 -6.68 -6.89
C SER A 31 -28.57 -6.74 -5.58
N GLU A 32 -29.25 -7.03 -4.47
CA GLU A 32 -28.62 -7.15 -3.14
C GLU A 32 -27.47 -8.17 -3.13
N SER A 33 -27.60 -9.26 -3.90
CA SER A 33 -26.56 -10.27 -4.10
C SER A 33 -25.27 -9.70 -4.69
N VAL A 34 -25.38 -8.81 -5.68
CA VAL A 34 -24.24 -8.16 -6.33
C VAL A 34 -23.60 -7.13 -5.39
N GLN A 35 -24.40 -6.43 -4.57
CA GLN A 35 -23.89 -5.50 -3.57
C GLN A 35 -23.06 -6.22 -2.50
N MET A 36 -23.57 -7.33 -1.96
CA MET A 36 -22.82 -8.14 -0.98
C MET A 36 -21.56 -8.76 -1.59
N ALA A 37 -21.64 -9.29 -2.81
CA ALA A 37 -20.49 -9.83 -3.50
C ALA A 37 -19.42 -8.76 -3.75
N ALA A 38 -19.80 -7.56 -4.18
CA ALA A 38 -18.87 -6.45 -4.40
C ALA A 38 -18.16 -6.03 -3.09
N ALA A 39 -18.91 -5.93 -1.98
CA ALA A 39 -18.33 -5.63 -0.67
C ALA A 39 -17.36 -6.72 -0.21
N ALA A 40 -17.73 -8.00 -0.37
CA ALA A 40 -16.90 -9.14 -0.01
C ALA A 40 -15.63 -9.23 -0.86
N VAL A 41 -15.72 -9.00 -2.18
CA VAL A 41 -14.58 -9.04 -3.10
C VAL A 41 -13.63 -7.87 -2.84
N LEU A 42 -14.15 -6.66 -2.65
CA LEU A 42 -13.30 -5.51 -2.32
C LEU A 42 -12.67 -5.65 -0.94
N GLY A 43 -13.39 -6.19 0.04
CA GLY A 43 -12.83 -6.43 1.37
C GLY A 43 -11.82 -7.57 1.44
N GLY A 44 -12.18 -8.74 0.92
CA GLY A 44 -11.28 -9.88 0.84
C GLY A 44 -10.06 -9.61 -0.06
N GLY A 45 -10.26 -8.85 -1.13
CA GLY A 45 -9.21 -8.45 -2.05
C GLY A 45 -8.13 -7.57 -1.42
N ILE A 46 -8.44 -6.83 -0.34
CA ILE A 46 -7.44 -6.06 0.40
C ILE A 46 -6.38 -7.02 0.95
N PHE A 47 -6.79 -8.10 1.63
CA PHE A 47 -5.84 -9.05 2.22
C PHE A 47 -4.97 -9.74 1.18
N ALA A 48 -5.57 -10.11 0.04
CA ALA A 48 -4.85 -10.75 -1.06
C ALA A 48 -3.71 -9.87 -1.61
N VAL A 49 -3.89 -8.54 -1.60
CA VAL A 49 -2.90 -7.58 -2.10
C VAL A 49 -1.97 -7.07 -0.98
N TRP A 50 -2.51 -6.87 0.21
CA TRP A 50 -1.81 -6.28 1.36
C TRP A 50 -0.78 -7.23 1.96
N LEU A 51 -1.12 -8.51 2.11
CA LEU A 51 -0.22 -9.47 2.74
C LEU A 51 1.10 -9.64 1.96
N PRO A 52 1.10 -9.82 0.63
CA PRO A 52 2.33 -9.80 -0.15
C PRO A 52 3.07 -8.46 -0.08
N ALA A 53 2.34 -7.33 -0.04
CA ALA A 53 2.97 -6.02 0.06
C ALA A 53 3.70 -5.83 1.40
N VAL A 54 3.13 -6.29 2.51
CA VAL A 54 3.76 -6.26 3.84
C VAL A 54 5.01 -7.14 3.85
N LEU A 55 4.95 -8.37 3.33
CA LEU A 55 6.11 -9.25 3.24
C LEU A 55 7.24 -8.62 2.42
N LEU A 56 6.89 -7.95 1.31
CA LEU A 56 7.85 -7.24 0.47
C LEU A 56 8.47 -6.04 1.20
N ALA A 57 7.66 -5.26 1.91
CA ALA A 57 8.13 -4.12 2.71
C ALA A 57 9.03 -4.57 3.88
N GLN A 58 8.73 -5.71 4.51
CA GLN A 58 9.58 -6.32 5.53
C GLN A 58 10.90 -6.79 4.93
N ARG A 59 10.86 -7.45 3.76
CA ARG A 59 12.06 -7.89 3.05
C ARG A 59 12.97 -6.73 2.66
N ILE A 60 12.43 -5.62 2.16
CA ILE A 60 13.20 -4.40 1.85
C ILE A 60 13.84 -3.79 3.10
N ASN A 61 13.24 -4.00 4.28
CA ASN A 61 13.81 -3.58 5.57
C ASN A 61 14.67 -4.66 6.24
N ASN A 62 15.06 -5.71 5.51
CA ASN A 62 15.88 -6.84 5.98
C ASN A 62 15.30 -7.60 7.19
N GLY A 63 13.98 -7.62 7.35
CA GLY A 63 13.26 -8.52 8.27
C GLY A 63 13.55 -8.42 9.79
N GLY A 64 14.61 -7.73 10.22
CA GLY A 64 15.15 -7.83 11.58
C GLY A 64 15.82 -6.58 12.14
N ARG A 65 15.85 -5.45 11.41
CA ARG A 65 16.22 -4.17 12.03
C ARG A 65 14.98 -3.56 12.72
N PHE A 66 15.11 -3.19 13.99
CA PHE A 66 14.07 -2.52 14.79
C PHE A 66 13.53 -1.20 14.20
N LYS A 67 14.07 -0.72 13.08
CA LYS A 67 13.71 0.56 12.46
C LYS A 67 13.13 0.34 11.06
N PHE A 68 11.82 0.14 11.00
CA PHE A 68 11.07 0.13 9.74
C PHE A 68 11.14 1.52 9.08
N SER A 69 11.57 1.59 7.81
CA SER A 69 11.71 2.86 7.10
C SER A 69 10.86 2.89 5.84
N TRP A 70 9.78 3.68 5.87
CA TRP A 70 8.94 3.96 4.70
C TRP A 70 9.74 4.60 3.55
N LYS A 71 10.77 5.39 3.88
CA LYS A 71 11.65 6.01 2.86
C LYS A 71 12.37 4.96 2.01
N LYS A 72 12.77 3.84 2.60
CA LYS A 72 13.42 2.73 1.86
C LYS A 72 12.42 1.98 1.01
N VAL A 73 11.29 1.61 1.61
CA VAL A 73 10.21 0.86 0.93
C VAL A 73 9.73 1.62 -0.30
N LEU A 74 9.69 2.95 -0.24
CA LEU A 74 9.21 3.83 -1.31
C LEU A 74 10.31 4.49 -2.14
N ALA A 75 11.57 4.07 -2.00
CA ALA A 75 12.70 4.67 -2.71
C ALA A 75 12.60 4.57 -4.25
N GLY A 76 11.84 3.60 -4.77
CA GLY A 76 11.56 3.47 -6.21
C GLY A 76 10.35 4.27 -6.69
N CYS A 77 9.58 4.91 -5.79
CA CYS A 77 8.41 5.70 -6.18
C CYS A 77 8.82 7.15 -6.53
N PRO A 78 8.25 7.73 -7.59
CA PRO A 78 8.40 9.17 -7.84
C PRO A 78 7.65 9.97 -6.76
N PRO A 79 8.08 11.21 -6.44
CA PRO A 79 7.53 12.00 -5.35
C PRO A 79 6.02 12.28 -5.50
N GLN A 80 5.53 12.45 -6.73
CA GLN A 80 4.11 12.65 -7.02
C GLN A 80 3.23 11.50 -6.50
N MET A 81 3.74 10.27 -6.61
CA MET A 81 3.01 9.08 -6.19
C MET A 81 2.95 8.94 -4.67
N ILE A 82 4.02 9.34 -3.99
CA ILE A 82 4.08 9.43 -2.53
C ILE A 82 3.10 10.49 -2.03
N TYR A 83 3.05 11.67 -2.67
CA TYR A 83 2.07 12.71 -2.33
C TYR A 83 0.63 12.26 -2.59
N ALA A 84 0.37 11.54 -3.69
CA ALA A 84 -0.97 11.03 -3.98
C ALA A 84 -1.47 10.07 -2.89
N VAL A 85 -0.65 9.09 -2.47
CA VAL A 85 -1.01 8.19 -1.37
C VAL A 85 -1.12 8.93 -0.03
N GLY A 86 -0.25 9.91 0.22
CA GLY A 86 -0.36 10.78 1.39
C GLY A 86 -1.69 11.56 1.41
N GLY A 87 -2.14 12.07 0.27
CA GLY A 87 -3.43 12.74 0.11
C GLY A 87 -4.61 11.80 0.32
N ILE A 88 -4.56 10.58 -0.24
CA ILE A 88 -5.58 9.54 -0.01
C ILE A 88 -5.66 9.18 1.48
N PHE A 89 -4.52 9.04 2.15
CA PHE A 89 -4.47 8.77 3.59
C PHE A 89 -5.08 9.91 4.41
N ALA A 90 -4.72 11.15 4.13
CA ALA A 90 -5.30 12.33 4.78
C ALA A 90 -6.82 12.41 4.56
N TYR A 91 -7.28 12.17 3.33
CA TYR A 91 -8.70 12.10 3.00
C TYR A 91 -9.41 11.00 3.81
N ALA A 92 -8.87 9.79 3.83
CA ALA A 92 -9.46 8.67 4.58
C ALA A 92 -9.53 8.98 6.08
N LEU A 93 -8.48 9.57 6.65
CA LEU A 93 -8.42 9.96 8.06
C LEU A 93 -9.46 11.04 8.40
N ILE A 94 -9.60 12.07 7.57
CA ILE A 94 -10.63 13.10 7.78
C ILE A 94 -12.03 12.48 7.73
N ASN A 95 -12.32 11.64 6.72
CA ASN A 95 -13.62 10.97 6.63
C ASN A 95 -13.85 10.01 7.82
N PHE A 96 -12.80 9.38 8.35
CA PHE A 96 -12.88 8.54 9.55
C PHE A 96 -13.27 9.34 10.79
N LEU A 97 -12.60 10.46 11.03
CA LEU A 97 -12.90 11.34 12.16
C LEU A 97 -14.31 11.93 12.07
N LEU A 98 -14.73 12.36 10.87
CA LEU A 98 -16.09 12.85 10.63
C LEU A 98 -17.14 11.74 10.87
N ALA A 99 -16.82 10.49 10.51
CA ALA A 99 -17.71 9.37 10.72
C ALA A 99 -17.93 9.07 12.21
N ILE A 100 -16.87 9.13 13.03
CA ILE A 100 -16.95 8.97 14.49
C ILE A 100 -17.76 10.10 15.13
N ALA A 101 -17.59 11.34 14.65
CA ALA A 101 -18.30 12.49 15.19
C ALA A 101 -19.81 12.51 14.85
N SER A 102 -20.22 11.79 13.80
CA SER A 102 -21.59 11.81 13.30
C SER A 102 -22.40 10.62 13.81
N ARG A 103 -23.59 10.86 14.39
CA ARG A 103 -24.49 9.80 14.91
C ARG A 103 -25.22 8.97 13.84
N ASP A 104 -25.08 9.34 12.57
CA ASP A 104 -25.72 8.68 11.45
C ASP A 104 -25.04 7.32 11.13
N THR A 105 -25.82 6.25 11.04
CA THR A 105 -25.36 4.88 10.73
C THR A 105 -25.81 4.41 9.34
N GLY A 106 -26.20 5.33 8.46
CA GLY A 106 -26.66 5.01 7.11
C GLY A 106 -25.66 4.16 6.30
N LEU A 107 -26.19 3.21 5.53
CA LEU A 107 -25.42 2.28 4.68
C LEU A 107 -24.47 3.00 3.70
N ALA A 108 -24.91 4.14 3.12
CA ALA A 108 -24.08 4.97 2.24
C ALA A 108 -22.82 5.53 2.93
N LYS A 109 -22.94 5.88 4.23
CA LYS A 109 -21.79 6.30 5.06
C LYS A 109 -20.85 5.13 5.32
N GLY A 110 -21.38 3.94 5.59
CA GLY A 110 -20.59 2.70 5.74
C GLY A 110 -19.77 2.37 4.49
N VAL A 111 -20.39 2.42 3.30
CA VAL A 111 -19.71 2.20 2.01
C VAL A 111 -18.63 3.26 1.76
N ARG A 112 -18.91 4.52 2.04
CA ARG A 112 -17.94 5.63 1.87
C ARG A 112 -16.74 5.51 2.81
N LEU A 113 -16.99 5.10 4.06
CA LEU A 113 -15.96 4.87 5.06
C LEU A 113 -15.08 3.69 4.68
N PHE A 114 -15.68 2.56 4.32
CA PHE A 114 -14.98 1.34 3.95
C PHE A 114 -14.15 1.52 2.67
N SER A 115 -14.75 2.07 1.61
CA SER A 115 -14.07 2.33 0.34
C SER A 115 -12.93 3.34 0.47
N GLY A 116 -13.06 4.35 1.35
CA GLY A 116 -11.99 5.31 1.63
C GLY A 116 -10.77 4.67 2.29
N HIS A 117 -10.98 3.78 3.26
CA HIS A 117 -9.87 3.05 3.90
C HIS A 117 -9.28 2.01 2.94
N ALA A 118 -10.11 1.33 2.17
CA ALA A 118 -9.66 0.39 1.15
C ALA A 118 -8.70 1.05 0.14
N MET A 119 -8.96 2.29 -0.30
CA MET A 119 -8.06 3.05 -1.17
C MET A 119 -6.66 3.21 -0.57
N VAL A 120 -6.54 3.41 0.75
CA VAL A 120 -5.24 3.52 1.41
C VAL A 120 -4.44 2.23 1.26
N PHE A 121 -5.06 1.08 1.57
CA PHE A 121 -4.39 -0.21 1.48
C PHE A 121 -3.99 -0.55 0.04
N TYR A 122 -4.90 -0.37 -0.92
CA TYR A 122 -4.60 -0.63 -2.33
C TYR A 122 -3.57 0.34 -2.91
N GLY A 123 -3.66 1.63 -2.60
CA GLY A 123 -2.72 2.65 -3.06
C GLY A 123 -1.33 2.46 -2.47
N MET A 124 -1.25 2.14 -1.17
CA MET A 124 0.00 1.86 -0.49
C MET A 124 0.64 0.57 -1.02
N ALA A 125 -0.14 -0.51 -1.18
CA ALA A 125 0.36 -1.74 -1.78
C ALA A 125 0.84 -1.54 -3.22
N PHE A 126 0.12 -0.76 -4.03
CA PHE A 126 0.55 -0.38 -5.37
C PHE A 126 1.90 0.33 -5.35
N CYS A 127 2.12 1.26 -4.41
CA CYS A 127 3.41 1.93 -4.26
C CYS A 127 4.54 0.99 -3.88
N ILE A 128 4.31 0.07 -2.95
CA ILE A 128 5.30 -0.92 -2.54
C ILE A 128 5.70 -1.79 -3.74
N PHE A 129 4.74 -2.31 -4.49
CA PHE A 129 5.03 -3.12 -5.66
C PHE A 129 5.72 -2.32 -6.77
N PHE A 130 5.25 -1.11 -7.06
CA PHE A 130 5.87 -0.25 -8.07
C PHE A 130 7.32 0.10 -7.71
N SER A 131 7.57 0.41 -6.43
CA SER A 131 8.91 0.68 -5.91
C SER A 131 9.84 -0.52 -6.16
N SER A 132 9.39 -1.73 -5.81
CA SER A 132 10.17 -2.96 -6.03
C SER A 132 10.38 -3.30 -7.51
N TRP A 133 9.43 -2.97 -8.37
CA TRP A 133 9.53 -3.19 -9.80
C TRP A 133 10.56 -2.25 -10.44
N ARG A 134 10.57 -0.99 -10.02
CA ARG A 134 11.49 0.03 -10.55
C ARG A 134 12.91 -0.11 -10.01
N ARG A 135 13.04 -0.65 -8.79
CA ARG A 135 14.32 -0.89 -8.11
C ARG A 135 14.38 -2.32 -7.57
N PRO A 136 14.63 -3.31 -8.43
CA PRO A 136 14.71 -4.72 -8.03
C PRO A 136 15.93 -5.00 -7.13
N ASP A 137 16.94 -4.13 -7.18
CA ASP A 137 18.09 -4.12 -6.29
C ASP A 137 17.67 -4.07 -4.81
N LEU A 138 16.56 -3.41 -4.46
CA LEU A 138 16.02 -3.36 -3.10
C LEU A 138 15.63 -4.72 -2.52
N LEU A 139 15.42 -5.74 -3.37
CA LEU A 139 15.06 -7.10 -2.95
C LEU A 139 16.25 -8.06 -2.93
N ARG A 140 17.38 -7.66 -3.52
CA ARG A 140 18.59 -8.48 -3.56
C ARG A 140 19.17 -8.49 -2.15
N THR A 141 19.55 -9.66 -1.63
CA THR A 141 20.28 -9.72 -0.36
C THR A 141 21.75 -9.39 -0.62
N ARG A 142 22.34 -8.48 0.16
CA ARG A 142 23.80 -8.25 0.15
C ARG A 142 24.46 -9.13 1.19
N TYR A 143 25.67 -9.59 0.87
CA TYR A 143 26.51 -10.36 1.77
C TYR A 143 27.85 -9.66 1.94
N CYS A 144 28.41 -9.74 3.14
CA CYS A 144 29.80 -9.35 3.37
C CYS A 144 30.76 -10.41 2.78
N PRO A 145 32.08 -10.11 2.66
CA PRO A 145 33.06 -11.08 2.18
C PRO A 145 33.11 -12.39 2.99
N ALA A 146 32.71 -12.34 4.27
CA ALA A 146 32.61 -13.51 5.14
C ALA A 146 31.27 -14.26 5.04
N GLY A 147 30.37 -13.86 4.13
CA GLY A 147 29.10 -14.56 3.88
C GLY A 147 27.92 -14.16 4.78
N HIS A 148 28.09 -13.24 5.74
CA HIS A 148 26.96 -12.72 6.52
C HIS A 148 26.07 -11.80 5.69
N GLU A 149 24.75 -11.91 5.87
CA GLU A 149 23.78 -10.98 5.30
C GLU A 149 23.97 -9.56 5.90
N VAL A 150 23.94 -8.56 5.04
CA VAL A 150 24.13 -7.15 5.40
C VAL A 150 23.05 -6.26 4.78
N ALA A 151 22.70 -5.18 5.46
CA ALA A 151 21.73 -4.22 4.93
C ALA A 151 22.31 -3.40 3.78
N HIS A 152 21.45 -2.92 2.88
CA HIS A 152 21.86 -2.16 1.70
C HIS A 152 22.63 -0.89 2.00
N GLU A 153 22.33 -0.27 3.13
CA GLU A 153 22.95 0.96 3.62
C GLU A 153 24.21 0.70 4.47
N ASP A 154 24.46 -0.55 4.87
CA ASP A 154 25.58 -0.86 5.73
C ASP A 154 26.86 -0.88 4.90
N SER A 155 27.80 0.00 5.27
CA SER A 155 29.15 0.01 4.71
C SER A 155 30.05 -1.05 5.34
N PHE A 156 29.67 -1.54 6.53
CA PHE A 156 30.39 -2.55 7.30
C PHE A 156 29.42 -3.61 7.81
N CYS A 157 29.86 -4.86 7.86
CA CYS A 157 29.06 -5.96 8.40
C CYS A 157 28.86 -5.79 9.91
N PRO A 158 27.62 -5.83 10.43
CA PRO A 158 27.37 -5.72 11.87
C PRO A 158 27.83 -6.95 12.66
N VAL A 159 28.08 -8.08 12.00
CA VAL A 159 28.50 -9.33 12.66
C VAL A 159 30.02 -9.43 12.74
N CYS A 160 30.73 -9.23 11.62
CA CYS A 160 32.19 -9.43 11.55
C CYS A 160 33.01 -8.14 11.37
N GLY A 161 32.37 -6.97 11.24
CA GLY A 161 33.04 -5.68 11.08
C GLY A 161 33.72 -5.44 9.71
N LEU A 162 33.75 -6.45 8.82
CA LEU A 162 34.36 -6.30 7.50
C LEU A 162 33.60 -5.29 6.63
N ALA A 163 34.32 -4.49 5.86
CA ALA A 163 33.74 -3.61 4.86
C ALA A 163 32.94 -4.43 3.84
N VAL A 164 31.71 -4.02 3.55
CA VAL A 164 30.91 -4.64 2.52
C VAL A 164 31.46 -4.16 1.19
N THR A 165 32.13 -5.05 0.44
CA THR A 165 32.57 -4.74 -0.91
C THR A 165 31.36 -4.27 -1.71
N GLN A 166 31.41 -3.03 -2.19
CA GLN A 166 30.47 -2.58 -3.21
C GLN A 166 30.79 -3.43 -4.44
N GLY A 167 29.85 -4.26 -4.87
CA GLY A 167 29.98 -4.96 -6.14
C GLY A 167 30.24 -3.89 -7.20
N ALA A 168 31.44 -3.91 -7.77
CA ALA A 168 31.84 -3.02 -8.84
C ALA A 168 31.12 -3.46 -10.12
N GLU A 169 29.86 -3.09 -10.28
CA GLU A 169 29.20 -3.07 -11.59
C GLU A 169 27.97 -2.16 -11.52
N ASP A 170 27.79 -1.35 -12.55
CA ASP A 170 26.82 -0.28 -12.77
C ASP A 170 27.10 1.09 -12.13
N ARG A 171 28.14 1.75 -12.68
CA ARG A 171 28.11 3.20 -12.95
C ARG A 171 27.34 3.46 -14.23
#